data_AF-A0A3B8L6K8-F1
#
_entry.id   AF-A0A3B8L6K8-F1
#
_cell.length_a   1.000
_cell.length_b   1.000
_cell.length_c   1.000
_cell.angle_alpha   90.00
_cell.angle_beta   90.00
_cell.angle_gamma   90.00
#
_symmetry.space_group_name_H-M   'P 1'
#
loop_
_entity.id
_entity.type
_entity.pdbx_description
1 polymer ?
#
loop_
_entity_poly.entity_id
_entity_poly.type
_entity_poly.pdbx_seq_one_letter_code
_entity_poly.pdbx_strand_id
1 'polypeptide(L)' 'MPRLLLLLPTRTYRTPALLAAAARCGVELTVASEEPSSVSQLNPSGFLTLPFSVPEDCVAPVLAFHQQFHV' A
#
# COMPACT_ATOMS: atom_id res chain seq x y z
N MET A 1 2.20 -16.04 6.10
CA MET A 1 1.45 -15.10 6.97
C MET A 1 0.46 -14.33 6.11
N PRO A 2 -0.77 -14.05 6.55
CA PRO A 2 -1.72 -13.28 5.76
C PRO A 2 -1.22 -11.83 5.62
N ARG A 3 -1.17 -11.32 4.39
CA ARG A 3 -0.79 -9.94 4.07
C ARG A 3 -2.03 -9.20 3.58
N LEU A 4 -2.27 -7.99 4.10
CA LEU A 4 -3.45 -7.21 3.77
C LEU A 4 -3.04 -5.88 3.11
N LEU A 5 -3.61 -5.58 1.95
CA LEU A 5 -3.53 -4.26 1.32
C LEU A 5 -4.78 -3.46 1.67
N LEU A 6 -4.60 -2.27 2.23
CA LEU A 6 -5.69 -1.35 2.54
C LEU A 6 -5.58 -0.09 1.66
N LEU A 7 -6.61 0.13 0.84
CA LEU A 7 -6.77 1.34 0.05
C LEU A 7 -7.57 2.36 0.86
N LEU A 8 -6.91 3.47 1.22
CA LEU A 8 -7.52 4.52 2.01
C LEU A 8 -7.83 5.72 1.11
N PRO A 9 -9.11 6.06 0.91
CA PRO A 9 -9.46 7.33 0.30
C PRO A 9 -8.85 8.49 1.08
N THR A 10 -8.40 9.53 0.39
CA THR A 10 -7.77 10.74 0.95
C THR A 10 -8.64 11.45 2.01
N ARG A 11 -9.96 11.21 2.03
CA ARG A 11 -10.90 11.76 3.03
C ARG A 11 -11.32 10.77 4.13
N THR A 12 -10.54 9.71 4.37
CA THR A 12 -10.94 8.67 5.31
C THR A 12 -10.62 9.05 6.76
N TYR A 13 -11.64 9.48 7.51
CA TYR A 13 -11.57 9.71 8.96
C TYR A 13 -11.19 8.45 9.78
N ARG A 14 -11.33 7.24 9.19
CA ARG A 14 -11.17 5.95 9.88
C ARG A 14 -9.78 5.33 9.78
N THR A 15 -8.81 5.97 9.13
CA THR A 15 -7.44 5.47 9.01
C THR A 15 -6.84 5.00 10.34
N PRO A 16 -6.91 5.77 11.44
CA PRO A 16 -6.30 5.34 12.71
C PRO A 16 -6.94 4.07 13.29
N ALA A 17 -8.25 3.90 13.12
CA ALA A 17 -8.98 2.73 13.63
C ALA A 17 -8.61 1.44 12.89
N LEU A 18 -8.39 1.52 11.57
CA LEU A 18 -8.01 0.39 10.74
C LEU A 18 -6.55 -0.05 11.00
N LEU A 19 -5.64 0.92 11.15
CA LEU A 19 -4.26 0.64 11.56
C LEU A 19 -4.21 -0.05 12.93
N ALA A 20 -4.96 0.46 13.91
CA ALA A 20 -5.03 -0.13 15.24
C ALA A 20 -5.60 -1.56 15.22
N ALA A 21 -6.57 -1.84 14.34
CA ALA A 21 -7.10 -3.18 14.17
C ALA A 21 -6.07 -4.15 13.59
N ALA A 22 -5.36 -3.77 12.53
CA ALA A 22 -4.31 -4.60 11.93
C ALA A 22 -3.20 -4.93 12.93
N ALA A 23 -2.77 -3.94 13.73
CA ALA A 23 -1.80 -4.15 14.80
C ALA A 23 -2.28 -5.16 15.85
N ARG A 24 -3.54 -5.04 16.32
CA ARG A 24 -4.13 -6.01 17.27
C ARG A 24 -4.24 -7.42 16.69
N CYS A 25 -4.44 -7.53 15.38
CA CYS A 25 -4.54 -8.82 14.69
C CYS A 25 -3.18 -9.41 14.29
N GLY A 26 -2.07 -8.68 14.49
CA GLY A 26 -0.73 -9.13 14.08
C GLY A 26 -0.59 -9.29 12.56
N VAL A 27 -1.33 -8.49 11.78
CA VAL A 27 -1.33 -8.57 10.31
C VAL A 27 -0.42 -7.49 9.73
N GLU A 28 0.43 -7.87 8.77
CA GLU A 28 1.20 -6.92 7.98
C GLU A 28 0.28 -6.09 7.09
N LEU A 29 0.40 -4.77 7.19
CA LEU A 29 -0.45 -3.83 6.50
C LEU A 29 0.36 -2.85 5.66
N THR A 30 0.03 -2.76 4.37
CA THR A 30 0.50 -1.70 3.48
C THR A 30 -0.60 -0.67 3.29
N VAL A 31 -0.24 0.61 3.45
CA VAL A 31 -1.15 1.74 3.24
C VAL A 31 -0.86 2.39 1.90
N ALA A 32 -1.87 2.44 1.04
CA ALA A 32 -1.82 3.17 -0.21
C ALA A 32 -2.63 4.48 -0.12
N SER A 33 -2.23 5.48 -0.91
CA SER A 33 -2.86 6.79 -1.04
C SER A 33 -3.22 7.05 -2.50
N GLU A 34 -4.32 7.78 -2.73
CA GLU A 34 -4.72 8.24 -4.07
C GLU A 34 -3.81 9.36 -4.59
N GLU A 35 -3.25 10.17 -3.68
CA GLU A 35 -2.28 11.20 -4.01
C GLU A 35 -0.85 10.72 -3.74
N PRO A 36 0.16 11.22 -4.49
CA PRO A 36 1.56 10.93 -4.23
C PRO A 36 1.92 11.23 -2.78
N SER A 37 2.61 10.29 -2.11
CA SER A 37 3.05 10.52 -0.74
C SER A 37 4.04 11.68 -0.71
N SER A 38 3.90 12.58 0.25
CA SER A 38 4.90 13.64 0.51
C SER A 38 6.29 13.07 0.83
N VAL A 39 6.34 11.80 1.25
CA VAL A 39 7.58 11.05 1.56
C VAL A 39 8.15 10.35 0.32
N SER A 40 7.45 10.34 -0.82
CA SER A 40 7.93 9.72 -2.06
C SER A 40 9.28 10.26 -2.54
N GLN A 41 9.59 11.52 -2.24
CA GLN A 41 10.90 12.12 -2.56
C GLN A 41 12.05 11.56 -1.71
N LEU A 42 11.75 11.05 -0.50
CA LEU A 42 12.76 10.57 0.45
C LEU A 42 13.11 9.09 0.25
N ASN A 43 12.25 8.32 -0.42
CA ASN A 43 12.52 6.93 -0.77
C ASN A 43 11.84 6.56 -2.09
N PRO A 44 12.34 7.04 -3.24
CA PRO A 44 11.65 6.91 -4.52
C PRO A 44 11.44 5.46 -4.99
N SER A 45 12.26 4.52 -4.51
CA SER A 45 12.17 3.11 -4.87
C SER A 45 11.27 2.29 -3.93
N GLY A 46 10.95 2.79 -2.73
CA GLY A 46 10.11 2.10 -1.75
C GLY A 46 8.59 2.28 -1.93
N PHE A 47 8.15 2.97 -2.98
CA PHE A 47 6.74 3.20 -3.27
C PHE A 47 6.34 2.55 -4.59
N LEU A 48 5.13 1.97 -4.60
CA LEU A 48 4.53 1.35 -5.77
C LEU A 48 3.26 2.14 -6.14
N THR A 49 3.23 2.69 -7.36
CA THR A 49 2.03 3.32 -7.92
C THR A 49 1.27 2.30 -8.75
N LEU A 50 -0.02 2.11 -8.48
CA LEU A 50 -0.86 1.12 -9.15
C LEU A 50 -2.10 1.77 -9.78
N PRO A 51 -2.39 1.51 -11.07
CA PRO A 51 -3.60 1.99 -11.72
C PRO A 51 -4.81 1.11 -11.33
N PHE A 52 -5.38 1.32 -10.14
CA PHE A 52 -6.50 0.50 -9.65
C PHE A 52 -7.78 0.57 -10.51
N SER A 53 -7.90 1.57 -11.39
CA SER A 53 -8.98 1.65 -12.38
C SER A 53 -8.87 0.60 -13.49
N VAL A 54 -7.68 -0.01 -13.65
CA VAL A 54 -7.37 -1.03 -14.64
C VAL A 54 -6.59 -2.16 -13.94
N PRO A 55 -7.29 -3.08 -13.22
CA PRO A 55 -6.66 -4.07 -12.36
C PRO A 55 -5.62 -4.96 -13.05
N GLU A 56 -5.80 -5.24 -14.33
CA GLU A 56 -4.86 -6.00 -15.16
C GLU A 56 -3.48 -5.33 -15.29
N ASP A 57 -3.44 -4.00 -15.30
CA ASP A 57 -2.20 -3.22 -15.38
C ASP A 57 -1.44 -3.17 -14.05
N CYS A 58 -2.07 -3.62 -12.96
CA CYS A 58 -1.44 -3.66 -11.64
C CYS A 58 -0.50 -4.86 -11.47
N VAL A 59 -0.68 -5.94 -12.25
CA VAL A 59 -0.01 -7.23 -12.03
C VAL A 59 1.51 -7.12 -12.23
N ALA A 60 1.95 -6.58 -13.37
CA ALA A 60 3.38 -6.50 -13.69
C ALA A 60 4.17 -5.63 -12.69
N PRO A 61 3.71 -4.41 -12.33
CA PRO A 61 4.37 -3.59 -11.31
C PRO A 61 4.45 -4.27 -9.93
N VAL A 62 3.38 -4.94 -9.47
CA VAL A 62 3.37 -5.66 -8.19
C VAL A 62 4.41 -6.77 -8.17
N LEU A 63 4.50 -7.56 -9.24
CA LEU A 63 5.47 -8.65 -9.33
C LEU A 63 6.91 -8.12 -9.35
N ALA A 64 7.17 -7.06 -10.12
CA ALA A 64 8.48 -6.42 -10.15
C ALA A 64 8.88 -5.88 -8.77
N PHE A 65 7.95 -5.21 -8.08
CA PHE A 65 8.18 -4.68 -6.74
C PHE A 65 8.46 -5.80 -5.71
N HIS A 66 7.70 -6.89 -5.75
CA HIS A 66 7.92 -8.05 -4.87
C HIS A 66 9.29 -8.71 -5.08
N GLN A 67 9.73 -8.83 -6.34
CA GLN A 67 11.06 -9.37 -6.64
C GLN A 67 12.18 -8.48 -6.10
N GLN A 68 12.02 -7.16 -6.18
CA GLN A 68 13.03 -6.18 -5.80
C GLN A 68 13.10 -5.94 -4.28
N PHE A 69 11.96 -6.04 -3.58
CA PHE A 69 11.85 -5.88 -2.14
C PHE A 69 11.28 -7.16 -1.54
N HIS A 70 12.11 -8.21 -1.52
CA HIS A 70 11.83 -9.43 -0.77
C HIS A 70 11.87 -9.10 0.73
N VAL A 71 10.71 -8.77 1.30
CA VAL A 71 10.47 -8.67 2.74
C VAL A 71 9.61 -9.85 3.19
#